data_AF-A0A177E1X6-F1
#
_entry.id   AF-A0A177E1X6-F1
#
_cell.length_a   1.000
_cell.length_b   1.000
_cell.length_c   1.000
_cell.angle_alpha   90.00
_cell.angle_beta   90.00
_cell.angle_gamma   90.00
#
_symmetry.space_group_name_H-M   'P 1'
#
loop_
_entity.id
_entity.type
_entity.pdbx_description
1 polymer ?
#
loop_
_entity_poly.entity_id
_entity_poly.type
_entity_poly.pdbx_seq_one_letter_code
_entity_poly.pdbx_strand_id
1 'polypeptide(L)'
;MVQDEQTRSHRNESSITEAQDNRSGVEEAQPVTKVENRELTSDKFSPYDVSSAPKVSSGLPSEIWAIVQSAPANIAPQYFLEVSRDLLENPNRTSTHLARAELSYQSFTDATFNPKASTSEDLASIVKHLRPECRPQLIDGGIEGYELEYTVVRKLIPRNPKLDDSLMQTCHMFVSHQDVNIIGPDGAEDIVKAERYMMIYIPHAATSEAIPYYHPKVRSLAMLYTHFPTSSHSPPTSLINASGHLSIHYSFFPDLPIDNRLSRTALKLLEVIHKHSRGRQAGYTKRVHHDQIIGQKRFQDTYAYLKGKYAKDLIEGWVEQTPAEKHVFEDLGIAAFLMELWGDMYSSKNGTHKQDDGDEQVEQKRQIAQANFPGFVDIGCGNGLLVHILNAEGWHGWGFDARRRKTWDTFPSEHAQKLQEMLLVPEIVQPYSSTSTDSPTPHHNGVFPSGIFIISNHADELTPWTPLLARLNSSPFIAIPCCSHDFGGTRFRSPAHARYIIADPATAASKKPKQPSAYASLCSWVCHLTEETGHLVEKEHLRIPSTRNMAVLGRKSLRGDEYGNSHENMEEKLASLQSLVEREMGGQTIGYICAMWMKSGDGLMKTAKGGH
;
A
#
# COMPACT_ATOMS: atom_id res chain seq x y z
N MET A 1 -48.10 -29.14 28.02
CA MET A 1 -47.50 -30.00 29.08
C MET A 1 -46.52 -29.09 29.82
N VAL A 2 -46.93 -28.42 30.92
CA VAL A 2 -46.96 -28.93 32.32
C VAL A 2 -45.51 -29.13 32.81
N GLN A 3 -44.98 -28.64 33.93
CA GLN A 3 -45.36 -27.77 35.06
C GLN A 3 -44.03 -27.46 35.83
N ASP A 4 -44.09 -26.50 36.75
CA ASP A 4 -43.09 -26.13 37.78
C ASP A 4 -42.52 -27.28 38.65
N GLU A 5 -41.33 -27.09 39.26
CA GLU A 5 -41.14 -26.95 40.73
C GLU A 5 -39.66 -26.86 41.19
N GLN A 6 -39.40 -25.86 42.07
CA GLN A 6 -38.60 -25.78 43.32
C GLN A 6 -37.63 -26.94 43.70
N THR A 7 -36.52 -26.84 44.45
CA THR A 7 -36.01 -25.98 45.55
C THR A 7 -34.58 -26.48 45.95
N ARG A 8 -33.69 -25.63 46.49
CA ARG A 8 -33.06 -25.80 47.84
C ARG A 8 -31.89 -24.83 48.12
N SER A 9 -31.91 -24.33 49.36
CA SER A 9 -31.00 -23.41 50.05
C SER A 9 -29.76 -24.08 50.66
N HIS A 10 -28.70 -23.29 50.94
CA HIS A 10 -28.01 -23.34 52.24
C HIS A 10 -27.33 -22.01 52.60
N ARG A 11 -27.59 -21.60 53.86
CA ARG A 11 -27.01 -20.49 54.64
C ARG A 11 -25.60 -20.84 55.14
N ASN A 12 -24.77 -19.82 55.40
CA ASN A 12 -24.16 -19.64 56.73
C ASN A 12 -23.64 -18.20 56.95
N GLU A 13 -24.08 -17.60 58.05
CA GLU A 13 -23.56 -16.38 58.68
C GLU A 13 -22.83 -16.78 59.97
N SER A 14 -21.77 -16.05 60.36
CA SER A 14 -21.38 -15.86 61.78
C SER A 14 -20.34 -14.73 61.96
N SER A 15 -20.86 -13.54 62.21
CA SER A 15 -20.59 -12.58 63.31
C SER A 15 -19.38 -12.68 64.29
N ILE A 16 -18.76 -11.49 64.48
CA ILE A 16 -18.39 -10.76 65.74
C ILE A 16 -17.13 -11.17 66.56
N THR A 17 -16.17 -10.23 66.76
CA THR A 17 -15.85 -9.56 68.06
C THR A 17 -14.72 -8.50 67.95
N GLU A 18 -14.87 -7.42 68.73
CA GLU A 18 -13.96 -6.30 68.96
C GLU A 18 -12.85 -6.61 70.00
N ALA A 19 -11.73 -5.89 69.94
CA ALA A 19 -10.88 -5.61 71.11
C ALA A 19 -10.07 -4.30 70.92
N GLN A 20 -10.26 -3.35 71.84
CA GLN A 20 -9.40 -2.19 72.12
C GLN A 20 -8.32 -2.59 73.15
N ASP A 21 -7.10 -2.04 73.11
CA ASP A 21 -6.64 -0.98 74.04
C ASP A 21 -5.14 -0.58 73.91
N ASN A 22 -4.92 0.75 73.95
CA ASN A 22 -3.79 1.63 74.36
C ASN A 22 -2.27 1.27 74.32
N ARG A 23 -1.45 2.16 73.74
CA ARG A 23 -0.58 3.15 74.46
C ARG A 23 0.29 4.07 73.55
N SER A 24 -0.03 5.37 73.59
CA SER A 24 0.79 6.61 73.65
C SER A 24 2.17 6.79 72.95
N GLY A 25 2.30 7.87 72.16
CA GLY A 25 3.56 8.61 71.91
C GLY A 25 3.55 9.62 70.73
N VAL A 26 3.15 10.87 70.99
CA VAL A 26 3.57 12.22 70.46
C VAL A 26 4.47 12.22 69.19
N GLU A 27 4.20 12.95 68.09
CA GLU A 27 4.09 14.41 67.91
C GLU A 27 3.53 14.78 66.50
N GLU A 28 2.95 15.99 66.37
CA GLU A 28 2.16 16.52 65.25
C GLU A 28 2.94 16.82 63.94
N ALA A 29 2.30 16.58 62.79
CA ALA A 29 2.45 17.39 61.58
C ALA A 29 1.14 17.42 60.76
N GLN A 30 0.67 18.63 60.45
CA GLN A 30 -0.59 18.95 59.76
C GLN A 30 -0.67 18.43 58.30
N PRO A 31 -1.89 18.25 57.74
CA PRO A 31 -2.10 17.47 56.53
C PRO A 31 -1.79 18.26 55.26
N VAL A 32 -0.99 17.65 54.38
CA VAL A 32 -0.82 18.08 52.98
C VAL A 32 -2.14 17.81 52.25
N THR A 33 -2.88 18.87 51.93
CA THR A 33 -4.01 18.84 51.01
C THR A 33 -3.57 18.25 49.67
N LYS A 34 -4.24 17.17 49.27
CA LYS A 34 -4.14 16.53 47.96
C LYS A 34 -4.23 17.59 46.86
N VAL A 35 -3.14 17.79 46.13
CA VAL A 35 -3.19 18.37 44.79
C VAL A 35 -3.88 17.33 43.91
N GLU A 36 -5.10 17.63 43.48
CA GLU A 36 -5.77 16.88 42.41
C GLU A 36 -4.88 16.97 41.16
N ASN A 37 -4.20 15.86 40.84
CA ASN A 37 -3.63 15.65 39.52
C ASN A 37 -4.78 15.67 38.52
N ARG A 38 -5.02 16.81 37.88
CA ARG A 38 -5.80 16.88 36.64
C ARG A 38 -5.12 15.98 35.63
N GLU A 39 -5.78 14.87 35.30
CA GLU A 39 -5.38 13.96 34.23
C GLU A 39 -5.12 14.74 32.94
N LEU A 40 -3.91 14.58 32.38
CA LEU A 40 -3.59 15.02 31.02
C LEU A 40 -4.57 14.34 30.05
N THR A 41 -5.22 15.17 29.24
CA THR A 41 -6.35 14.88 28.35
C THR A 41 -6.15 13.67 27.45
N SER A 42 -7.22 12.91 27.20
CA SER A 42 -7.24 11.75 26.30
C SER A 42 -6.63 12.05 24.92
N ASP A 43 -5.73 11.18 24.45
CA ASP A 43 -5.05 11.22 23.14
C ASP A 43 -5.95 11.06 21.89
N LYS A 44 -7.27 11.21 22.03
CA LYS A 44 -8.26 11.01 20.98
C LYS A 44 -8.47 12.29 20.18
N PHE A 45 -8.58 12.17 18.85
CA PHE A 45 -8.93 13.30 17.99
C PHE A 45 -10.31 13.85 18.36
N SER A 46 -10.37 15.12 18.78
CA SER A 46 -11.60 15.85 19.11
C SER A 46 -11.54 17.25 18.50
N PRO A 47 -12.18 17.49 17.33
CA PRO A 47 -12.22 18.81 16.73
C PRO A 47 -12.96 19.80 17.64
N TYR A 48 -12.54 21.06 17.63
CA TYR A 48 -13.25 22.12 18.31
C TYR A 48 -14.50 22.54 17.53
N ASP A 49 -15.49 23.06 18.26
CA ASP A 49 -16.51 23.91 17.65
C ASP A 49 -15.90 25.31 17.41
N VAL A 50 -15.71 25.67 16.15
CA VAL A 50 -15.06 26.92 15.72
C VAL A 50 -15.75 28.16 16.31
N SER A 51 -17.05 28.10 16.65
CA SER A 51 -17.77 29.22 17.24
C SER A 51 -17.43 29.49 18.71
N SER A 52 -16.99 28.46 19.44
CA SER A 52 -16.70 28.51 20.88
C SER A 52 -15.24 28.20 21.23
N ALA A 53 -14.43 27.85 20.24
CA ALA A 53 -13.01 27.57 20.40
C ALA A 53 -12.20 28.83 20.77
N PRO A 54 -11.08 28.69 21.50
CA PRO A 54 -10.09 29.75 21.60
C PRO A 54 -9.63 30.20 20.21
N LYS A 55 -9.61 31.51 19.98
CA LYS A 55 -9.19 32.10 18.71
C LYS A 55 -7.68 32.27 18.71
N VAL A 56 -7.00 31.42 17.96
CA VAL A 56 -5.57 31.55 17.66
C VAL A 56 -5.43 32.35 16.38
N SER A 57 -4.76 33.51 16.43
CA SER A 57 -4.53 34.31 15.22
C SER A 57 -3.81 33.49 14.15
N SER A 58 -4.31 33.54 12.90
CA SER A 58 -3.72 32.82 11.76
C SER A 58 -2.70 33.65 10.98
N GLY A 59 -2.76 34.99 11.07
CA GLY A 59 -2.01 35.89 10.20
C GLY A 59 -2.52 35.92 8.74
N LEU A 60 -3.58 35.16 8.44
CA LEU A 60 -4.26 35.19 7.14
C LEU A 60 -5.32 36.32 7.16
N PRO A 61 -5.43 37.12 6.08
CA PRO A 61 -6.45 38.17 6.00
C PRO A 61 -7.87 37.60 6.09
N SER A 62 -8.64 38.01 7.10
CA SER A 62 -9.96 37.47 7.41
C SER A 62 -11.02 37.73 6.34
N GLU A 63 -10.80 38.74 5.50
CA GLU A 63 -11.62 39.10 4.35
C GLU A 63 -11.41 38.15 3.15
N ILE A 64 -10.31 37.39 3.14
CA ILE A 64 -9.97 36.40 2.09
C ILE A 64 -10.13 34.97 2.60
N TRP A 65 -9.79 34.73 3.87
CA TRP A 65 -9.66 33.41 4.48
C TRP A 65 -10.63 33.20 5.63
N ALA A 66 -11.36 32.09 5.59
CA ALA A 66 -12.19 31.65 6.69
C ALA A 66 -11.63 30.38 7.33
N ILE A 67 -11.60 30.34 8.65
CA ILE A 67 -11.36 29.11 9.40
C ILE A 67 -12.57 28.17 9.24
N VAL A 68 -12.30 26.90 8.95
CA VAL A 68 -13.34 25.90 8.65
C VAL A 68 -13.38 24.79 9.69
N GLN A 69 -12.21 24.33 10.13
CA GLN A 69 -12.07 23.28 11.14
C GLN A 69 -10.82 23.52 11.97
N SER A 70 -10.86 23.16 13.25
CA SER A 70 -9.67 23.17 14.11
C SER A 70 -9.72 22.09 15.19
N ALA A 71 -8.56 21.77 15.75
CA ALA A 71 -8.40 20.79 16.82
C ALA A 71 -7.16 21.11 17.68
N PRO A 72 -7.18 20.73 18.97
CA PRO A 72 -5.94 20.65 19.74
C PRO A 72 -5.01 19.60 19.11
N ALA A 73 -3.70 19.83 19.23
CA ALA A 73 -2.69 19.01 18.57
C ALA A 73 -1.46 18.84 19.46
N ASN A 74 -1.45 17.73 20.22
CA ASN A 74 -0.30 17.31 21.02
C ASN A 74 0.75 16.61 20.16
N ILE A 75 1.29 17.34 19.18
CA ILE A 75 2.21 16.83 18.16
C ILE A 75 3.54 17.57 18.30
N ALA A 76 4.68 16.91 18.11
CA ALA A 76 5.95 17.62 17.97
C ALA A 76 6.11 18.10 16.51
N PRO A 77 6.62 19.33 16.25
CA PRO A 77 6.65 19.93 14.91
C PRO A 77 7.16 19.02 13.79
N GLN A 78 8.23 18.26 14.04
CA GLN A 78 8.83 17.37 13.05
C GLN A 78 7.83 16.37 12.45
N TYR A 79 6.91 15.83 13.25
CA TYR A 79 5.94 14.85 12.74
C TYR A 79 4.86 15.49 11.87
N PHE A 80 4.45 16.72 12.18
CA PHE A 80 3.57 17.50 11.30
C PHE A 80 4.25 17.82 9.97
N LEU A 81 5.52 18.25 10.01
CA LEU A 81 6.31 18.57 8.82
C LEU A 81 6.50 17.34 7.93
N GLU A 82 6.85 16.20 8.51
CA GLU A 82 7.00 14.94 7.79
C GLU A 82 5.70 14.45 7.14
N VAL A 83 4.57 14.58 7.84
CA VAL A 83 3.25 14.22 7.29
C VAL A 83 2.86 15.18 6.17
N SER A 84 3.08 16.48 6.36
CA SER A 84 2.81 17.49 5.34
C SER A 84 3.61 17.23 4.08
N ARG A 85 4.89 16.88 4.20
CA ARG A 85 5.76 16.49 3.07
C ARG A 85 5.27 15.23 2.38
N ASP A 86 4.91 14.20 3.14
CA ASP A 86 4.36 12.95 2.59
C ASP A 86 3.04 13.16 1.82
N LEU A 87 2.20 14.11 2.26
CA LEU A 87 0.96 14.50 1.57
C LEU A 87 1.19 15.26 0.26
N LEU A 88 2.38 15.85 0.04
CA LEU A 88 2.73 16.48 -1.24
C LEU A 88 2.80 15.45 -2.37
N GLU A 89 3.44 14.30 -2.10
CA GLU A 89 3.62 13.20 -3.05
C GLU A 89 2.43 12.22 -3.05
N ASN A 90 1.78 12.03 -1.91
CA ASN A 90 0.76 11.01 -1.70
C ASN A 90 -0.62 11.62 -1.37
N PRO A 91 -1.22 12.44 -2.27
CA PRO A 91 -2.52 13.07 -2.01
C PRO A 91 -3.66 12.03 -1.94
N ASN A 92 -3.42 10.79 -2.41
CA ASN A 92 -4.34 9.68 -2.29
C ASN A 92 -4.63 9.26 -0.84
N ARG A 93 -3.86 9.75 0.13
CA ARG A 93 -4.11 9.54 1.57
C ARG A 93 -5.25 10.40 2.11
N THR A 94 -5.54 11.53 1.47
CA THR A 94 -6.62 12.46 1.85
C THR A 94 -7.80 12.39 0.91
N SER A 95 -7.62 11.90 -0.32
CA SER A 95 -8.70 11.68 -1.30
C SER A 95 -8.58 10.32 -1.98
N THR A 96 -9.60 9.47 -1.83
CA THR A 96 -9.65 8.15 -2.50
C THR A 96 -9.82 8.25 -4.01
N HIS A 97 -10.19 9.43 -4.54
CA HIS A 97 -10.33 9.67 -5.97
C HIS A 97 -9.00 10.01 -6.67
N LEU A 98 -7.95 10.28 -5.90
CA LEU A 98 -6.60 10.52 -6.43
C LEU A 98 -5.76 9.25 -6.48
N ALA A 99 -4.97 9.12 -7.54
CA ALA A 99 -4.04 8.02 -7.76
C ALA A 99 -2.66 8.35 -7.18
N ARG A 100 -2.12 9.52 -7.53
CA ARG A 100 -0.81 10.04 -7.13
C ARG A 100 -0.71 11.56 -7.37
N ALA A 101 0.42 12.16 -7.00
CA ALA A 101 0.86 13.46 -7.49
C ALA A 101 2.18 13.32 -8.27
N GLU A 102 2.36 14.13 -9.31
CA GLU A 102 3.63 14.27 -10.02
C GLU A 102 4.22 15.63 -9.69
N LEU A 103 5.44 15.67 -9.16
CA LEU A 103 6.07 16.92 -8.74
C LEU A 103 6.79 17.55 -9.95
N SER A 104 6.21 18.63 -10.49
CA SER A 104 6.77 19.37 -11.62
C SER A 104 7.89 20.32 -11.20
N TYR A 105 7.87 20.79 -9.95
CA TYR A 105 8.92 21.62 -9.37
C TYR A 105 9.01 21.40 -7.86
N GLN A 106 10.23 21.42 -7.33
CA GLN A 106 10.50 21.32 -5.89
C GLN A 106 11.68 22.21 -5.54
N SER A 107 11.47 23.19 -4.65
CA SER A 107 12.56 24.08 -4.25
C SER A 107 13.58 23.44 -3.30
N PHE A 108 13.28 22.28 -2.72
CA PHE A 108 14.15 21.59 -1.75
C PHE A 108 15.57 21.32 -2.27
N THR A 109 15.70 21.13 -3.58
CA THR A 109 16.96 20.78 -4.25
C THR A 109 17.45 21.91 -5.15
N ASP A 110 16.80 23.07 -5.11
CA ASP A 110 17.10 24.20 -5.99
C ASP A 110 17.87 25.28 -5.23
N ALA A 111 19.18 25.33 -5.47
CA ALA A 111 20.06 26.32 -4.84
C ALA A 111 19.76 27.77 -5.27
N THR A 112 18.93 27.98 -6.30
CA THR A 112 18.53 29.30 -6.78
C THR A 112 17.17 29.75 -6.23
N PHE A 113 16.58 28.98 -5.31
CA PHE A 113 15.31 29.34 -4.67
C PHE A 113 15.41 30.66 -3.91
N ASN A 114 14.53 31.61 -4.26
CA ASN A 114 14.43 32.92 -3.67
C ASN A 114 13.08 33.07 -2.96
N PRO A 115 13.02 32.95 -1.62
CA PRO A 115 11.77 33.03 -0.87
C PRO A 115 11.14 34.43 -0.86
N LYS A 116 11.86 35.46 -1.33
CA LYS A 116 11.42 36.86 -1.39
C LYS A 116 11.05 37.31 -2.81
N ALA A 117 10.86 36.36 -3.73
CA ALA A 117 10.48 36.66 -5.10
C ALA A 117 9.12 37.37 -5.17
N SER A 118 9.03 38.41 -5.98
CA SER A 118 7.78 39.12 -6.27
C SER A 118 7.07 38.60 -7.53
N THR A 119 7.78 37.83 -8.37
CA THR A 119 7.24 37.19 -9.57
C THR A 119 7.53 35.69 -9.56
N SER A 120 6.73 34.91 -10.26
CA SER A 120 6.90 33.45 -10.35
C SER A 120 8.28 33.08 -10.90
N GLU A 121 8.72 33.77 -11.96
CA GLU A 121 10.00 33.55 -12.62
C GLU A 121 11.21 33.85 -11.73
N ASP A 122 11.07 34.79 -10.79
CA ASP A 122 12.13 35.15 -9.85
C ASP A 122 12.24 34.18 -8.68
N LEU A 123 11.29 33.24 -8.53
CA LEU A 123 11.28 32.26 -7.43
C LEU A 123 12.46 31.30 -7.53
N ALA A 124 12.83 30.88 -8.75
CA ALA A 124 14.06 30.15 -9.00
C ALA A 124 14.43 30.15 -10.49
N SER A 125 15.72 29.97 -10.77
CA SER A 125 16.27 30.06 -12.12
C SER A 125 15.65 29.08 -13.13
N ILE A 126 15.22 27.89 -12.67
CA ILE A 126 14.59 26.87 -13.51
C ILE A 126 13.15 27.21 -13.92
N VAL A 127 12.47 28.08 -13.15
CA VAL A 127 11.03 28.36 -13.34
C VAL A 127 10.72 28.91 -14.73
N LYS A 128 11.60 29.76 -15.28
CA LYS A 128 11.46 30.31 -16.63
C LYS A 128 11.46 29.24 -17.75
N HIS A 129 12.03 28.06 -17.46
CA HIS A 129 12.08 26.93 -18.38
C HIS A 129 10.95 25.93 -18.16
N LEU A 130 10.15 26.09 -17.09
CA LEU A 130 8.95 25.29 -16.89
C LEU A 130 7.85 25.74 -17.85
N ARG A 131 7.03 24.78 -18.28
CA ARG A 131 5.78 25.06 -18.99
C ARG A 131 4.92 26.02 -18.15
N PRO A 132 4.18 26.96 -18.75
CA PRO A 132 3.42 27.96 -18.02
C PRO A 132 2.53 27.40 -16.92
N GLU A 133 1.84 26.29 -17.18
CA GLU A 133 0.95 25.63 -16.22
C GLU A 133 1.68 24.96 -15.04
N CYS A 134 2.99 24.70 -15.18
CA CYS A 134 3.87 24.15 -14.16
C CYS A 134 4.61 25.22 -13.35
N ARG A 135 4.40 26.50 -13.64
CA ARG A 135 5.02 27.60 -12.88
C ARG A 135 4.29 27.80 -11.54
N PRO A 136 5.03 28.12 -10.47
CA PRO A 136 4.44 28.36 -9.16
C PRO A 136 3.56 29.61 -9.16
N GLN A 137 2.39 29.54 -8.52
CA GLN A 137 1.52 30.69 -8.28
C GLN A 137 1.86 31.28 -6.91
N LEU A 138 2.32 32.54 -6.88
CA LEU A 138 2.67 33.22 -5.63
C LEU A 138 1.43 33.81 -4.94
N ILE A 139 1.58 34.06 -3.63
CA ILE A 139 0.64 34.87 -2.87
C ILE A 139 1.14 36.30 -2.91
N ASP A 140 0.35 37.21 -3.49
CA ASP A 140 0.70 38.62 -3.62
C ASP A 140 1.02 39.24 -2.26
N GLY A 141 2.21 39.81 -2.11
CA GLY A 141 2.67 40.43 -0.86
C GLY A 141 3.11 39.45 0.23
N GLY A 142 3.04 38.13 -0.01
CA GLY A 142 3.38 37.11 0.99
C GLY A 142 2.33 36.95 2.08
N ILE A 143 2.73 36.44 3.24
CA ILE A 143 1.88 36.34 4.43
C ILE A 143 2.55 37.11 5.55
N GLU A 144 1.83 38.05 6.14
CA GLU A 144 2.36 38.90 7.21
C GLU A 144 2.87 38.06 8.39
N GLY A 145 4.10 38.33 8.82
CA GLY A 145 4.73 37.65 9.94
C GLY A 145 5.25 36.24 9.64
N TYR A 146 5.24 35.82 8.38
CA TYR A 146 5.74 34.52 7.93
C TYR A 146 6.84 34.64 6.88
N GLU A 147 7.77 33.69 6.91
CA GLU A 147 8.78 33.49 5.88
C GLU A 147 8.45 32.26 5.02
N LEU A 148 8.64 32.37 3.71
CA LEU A 148 8.46 31.26 2.79
C LEU A 148 9.65 30.29 2.91
N GLU A 149 9.41 29.06 3.34
CA GLU A 149 10.43 28.03 3.55
C GLU A 149 10.67 27.23 2.26
N TYR A 150 9.60 26.78 1.60
CA TYR A 150 9.71 26.03 0.35
C TYR A 150 8.46 26.14 -0.53
N THR A 151 8.65 25.83 -1.81
CA THR A 151 7.58 25.72 -2.81
C THR A 151 7.68 24.42 -3.59
N VAL A 152 6.53 23.78 -3.80
CA VAL A 152 6.37 22.62 -4.67
C VAL A 152 5.24 22.88 -5.64
N VAL A 153 5.44 22.58 -6.92
CA VAL A 153 4.36 22.53 -7.91
C VAL A 153 4.10 21.08 -8.27
N ARG A 154 2.85 20.65 -8.17
CA ARG A 154 2.45 19.27 -8.42
C ARG A 154 1.26 19.18 -9.37
N LYS A 155 1.21 18.08 -10.12
CA LYS A 155 0.05 17.65 -10.90
C LYS A 155 -0.68 16.55 -10.14
N LEU A 156 -1.93 16.80 -9.74
CA LEU A 156 -2.80 15.81 -9.14
C LEU A 156 -3.36 14.89 -10.22
N ILE A 157 -3.13 13.58 -10.10
CA ILE A 157 -3.59 12.58 -11.07
C ILE A 157 -4.81 11.85 -10.51
N PRO A 158 -5.99 11.94 -11.15
CA PRO A 158 -7.18 11.21 -10.73
C PRO A 158 -7.04 9.71 -11.00
N ARG A 159 -7.75 8.89 -10.21
CA ARG A 159 -7.85 7.44 -10.45
C ARG A 159 -8.64 7.08 -11.70
N ASN A 160 -9.55 7.96 -12.13
CA ASN A 160 -10.30 7.79 -13.35
C ASN A 160 -10.20 9.05 -14.22
N PRO A 161 -9.19 9.11 -15.10
CA PRO A 161 -9.00 10.23 -16.03
C PRO A 161 -10.17 10.44 -17.01
N LYS A 162 -11.09 9.47 -17.15
CA LYS A 162 -12.30 9.63 -17.97
C LYS A 162 -13.42 10.40 -17.25
N LEU A 163 -13.33 10.54 -15.92
CA LEU A 163 -14.35 11.22 -15.09
C LEU A 163 -13.90 12.58 -14.59
N ASP A 164 -12.62 12.71 -14.24
CA ASP A 164 -12.04 13.93 -13.70
C ASP A 164 -10.72 14.24 -14.42
N ASP A 165 -10.46 15.53 -14.64
CA ASP A 165 -9.21 16.01 -15.19
C ASP A 165 -8.09 16.08 -14.14
N SER A 166 -6.84 16.06 -14.60
CA SER A 166 -5.70 16.37 -13.74
C SER A 166 -5.67 17.85 -13.37
N LEU A 167 -5.25 18.17 -12.15
CA LEU A 167 -5.20 19.54 -11.63
C LEU A 167 -3.78 19.91 -11.22
N MET A 168 -3.24 20.98 -11.79
CA MET A 168 -1.99 21.59 -11.31
C MET A 168 -2.24 22.33 -9.99
N GLN A 169 -1.27 22.28 -9.08
CA GLN A 169 -1.38 22.90 -7.76
C GLN A 169 -0.02 23.35 -7.25
N THR A 170 0.05 24.59 -6.78
CA THR A 170 1.20 25.11 -6.03
C THR A 170 0.99 24.85 -4.55
N CYS A 171 2.04 24.40 -3.88
CA CYS A 171 2.09 24.13 -2.45
C CYS A 171 3.23 24.93 -1.82
N HIS A 172 2.90 25.90 -0.97
CA HIS A 172 3.87 26.66 -0.19
C HIS A 172 3.92 26.19 1.26
N MET A 173 5.11 26.21 1.85
CA MET A 173 5.28 26.12 3.31
C MET A 173 5.80 27.45 3.82
N PHE A 174 5.09 28.01 4.78
CA PHE A 174 5.49 29.21 5.49
C PHE A 174 5.80 28.90 6.95
N VAL A 175 6.80 29.57 7.51
CA VAL A 175 7.22 29.42 8.91
C VAL A 175 7.15 30.78 9.61
N SER A 176 6.72 30.79 10.87
CA SER A 176 6.75 31.97 11.73
C SER A 176 7.13 31.60 13.15
N HIS A 177 7.95 32.46 13.77
CA HIS A 177 8.36 32.39 15.17
C HIS A 177 7.86 33.60 15.97
N GLN A 178 6.91 34.35 15.42
CA GLN A 178 6.30 35.47 16.13
C GLN A 178 5.40 34.97 17.25
N ASP A 179 5.34 35.73 18.33
CA ASP A 179 4.40 35.50 19.42
C ASP A 179 2.96 35.60 18.90
N VAL A 180 2.08 34.77 19.45
CA VAL A 180 0.69 34.64 19.01
C VAL A 180 -0.24 35.10 20.11
N ASN A 181 -1.18 35.97 19.75
CA ASN A 181 -2.31 36.32 20.61
C ASN A 181 -3.37 35.21 20.53
N ILE A 182 -3.73 34.64 21.68
CA ILE A 182 -4.81 33.69 21.87
C ILE A 182 -5.94 34.39 22.62
N ILE A 183 -7.14 34.36 22.04
CA ILE A 183 -8.33 34.92 22.67
C ILE A 183 -9.21 33.78 23.17
N GLY A 184 -9.44 33.72 24.49
CA GLY A 184 -10.29 32.75 25.14
C GLY A 184 -11.77 32.95 24.83
N PRO A 185 -12.63 31.96 25.15
CA PRO A 185 -14.09 32.08 24.96
C PRO A 185 -14.72 33.22 25.77
N ASP A 186 -14.10 33.61 26.88
CA ASP A 186 -14.48 34.72 27.76
C ASP A 186 -13.88 36.07 27.33
N GLY A 187 -13.13 36.10 26.22
CA GLY A 187 -12.45 37.28 25.72
C GLY A 187 -11.11 37.58 26.39
N ALA A 188 -10.61 36.69 27.27
CA ALA A 188 -9.27 36.84 27.83
C ALA A 188 -8.20 36.70 26.74
N GLU A 189 -7.23 37.61 26.72
CA GLU A 189 -6.12 37.57 25.76
C GLU A 189 -4.83 37.10 26.43
N ASP A 190 -4.08 36.23 25.74
CA ASP A 190 -2.78 35.72 26.17
C ASP A 190 -1.80 35.72 24.99
N ILE A 191 -0.65 36.38 25.14
CA ILE A 191 0.40 36.46 24.11
C ILE A 191 1.47 35.43 24.44
N VAL A 192 1.63 34.45 23.56
CA VAL A 192 2.44 33.27 23.84
C VAL A 192 3.46 33.04 22.74
N LYS A 193 4.64 32.56 23.12
CA LYS A 193 5.64 32.10 22.16
C LYS A 193 5.10 30.90 21.39
N ALA A 194 5.27 30.90 20.08
CA ALA A 194 4.83 29.81 19.23
C ALA A 194 5.76 29.57 18.03
N GLU A 195 5.79 28.33 17.57
CA GLU A 195 6.35 27.96 16.27
C GLU A 195 5.20 27.62 15.33
N ARG A 196 5.12 28.27 14.18
CA ARG A 196 3.95 28.22 13.29
C ARG A 196 4.38 27.72 11.92
N TYR A 197 3.67 26.72 11.42
CA TYR A 197 3.93 26.08 10.13
C TYR A 197 2.66 26.07 9.32
N MET A 198 2.66 26.77 8.18
CA MET A 198 1.49 26.94 7.33
C MET A 198 1.72 26.38 5.94
N MET A 199 0.96 25.33 5.60
CA MET A 199 0.90 24.80 4.24
C MET A 199 -0.23 25.48 3.48
N ILE A 200 0.06 26.11 2.35
CA ILE A 200 -0.97 26.65 1.45
C ILE A 200 -0.97 25.91 0.12
N TYR A 201 -2.13 25.39 -0.24
CA TYR A 201 -2.40 24.71 -1.51
C TYR A 201 -3.25 25.60 -2.40
N ILE A 202 -2.71 25.96 -3.56
CA ILE A 202 -3.30 26.84 -4.57
C ILE A 202 -3.56 26.01 -5.83
N PRO A 203 -4.80 25.53 -6.07
CA PRO A 203 -5.14 24.90 -7.34
C PRO A 203 -4.99 25.92 -8.50
N HIS A 204 -4.35 25.50 -9.60
CA HIS A 204 -4.19 26.34 -10.79
C HIS A 204 -5.49 26.33 -11.59
N ALA A 205 -6.50 27.01 -11.06
CA ALA A 205 -7.84 27.10 -11.64
C ALA A 205 -8.37 28.52 -11.46
N ALA A 206 -8.79 29.15 -12.56
CA ALA A 206 -9.32 30.51 -12.52
C ALA A 206 -10.77 30.57 -12.02
N THR A 207 -11.55 29.50 -12.20
CA THR A 207 -12.96 29.44 -11.82
C THR A 207 -13.31 28.16 -11.09
N SER A 208 -14.50 28.13 -10.48
CA SER A 208 -14.95 26.99 -9.67
C SER A 208 -15.26 25.73 -10.49
N GLU A 209 -15.60 25.92 -11.77
CA GLU A 209 -15.95 24.87 -12.72
C GLU A 209 -14.71 24.10 -13.18
N ALA A 210 -13.55 24.76 -13.17
CA ALA A 210 -12.25 24.14 -13.48
C ALA A 210 -11.69 23.29 -12.32
N ILE A 211 -12.36 23.26 -11.16
CA ILE A 211 -11.97 22.42 -10.03
C ILE A 211 -12.60 21.03 -10.17
N PRO A 212 -11.80 19.95 -10.32
CA PRO A 212 -12.31 18.59 -10.41
C PRO A 212 -13.01 18.12 -9.14
N TYR A 213 -13.86 17.09 -9.26
CA TYR A 213 -14.69 16.62 -8.15
C TYR A 213 -13.87 16.18 -6.94
N TYR A 214 -12.68 15.62 -7.15
CA TYR A 214 -11.84 15.11 -6.06
C TYR A 214 -11.20 16.20 -5.18
N HIS A 215 -11.27 17.47 -5.58
CA HIS A 215 -10.67 18.61 -4.89
C HIS A 215 -11.76 19.51 -4.27
N PRO A 216 -11.53 20.13 -3.09
CA PRO A 216 -12.46 21.14 -2.58
C PRO A 216 -12.58 22.32 -3.56
N LYS A 217 -13.82 22.76 -3.84
CA LYS A 217 -14.11 23.90 -4.72
C LYS A 217 -13.81 25.23 -4.03
N VAL A 218 -12.52 25.52 -3.85
CA VAL A 218 -11.99 26.71 -3.18
C VAL A 218 -10.85 27.29 -4.01
N ARG A 219 -10.60 28.61 -3.91
CA ARG A 219 -9.46 29.26 -4.56
C ARG A 219 -8.14 28.79 -3.96
N SER A 220 -8.10 28.56 -2.65
CA SER A 220 -6.94 28.04 -1.94
C SER A 220 -7.33 27.43 -0.60
N LEU A 221 -6.48 26.54 -0.08
CA LEU A 221 -6.62 25.86 1.20
C LEU A 221 -5.34 26.05 2.02
N ALA A 222 -5.47 26.46 3.28
CA ALA A 222 -4.35 26.58 4.21
C ALA A 222 -4.49 25.61 5.38
N MET A 223 -3.40 24.97 5.77
CA MET A 223 -3.27 24.12 6.95
C MET A 223 -2.25 24.76 7.88
N LEU A 224 -2.68 25.24 9.03
CA LEU A 224 -1.84 25.93 9.98
C LEU A 224 -1.68 25.08 11.24
N TYR A 225 -0.44 24.69 11.52
CA TYR A 225 -0.04 24.09 12.78
C TYR A 225 0.72 25.13 13.63
N THR A 226 0.23 25.37 14.84
CA THR A 226 0.85 26.27 15.84
C THR A 226 1.30 25.40 17.01
N HIS A 227 2.60 25.30 17.24
CA HIS A 227 3.19 24.63 18.38
C HIS A 227 3.43 25.64 19.50
N PHE A 228 3.08 25.28 20.73
CA PHE A 228 3.33 26.08 21.94
C PHE A 228 4.47 25.41 22.71
N PRO A 229 5.71 25.92 22.63
CA PRO A 229 6.83 25.34 23.34
C PRO A 229 6.61 25.45 24.85
N THR A 230 6.69 24.33 25.57
CA THR A 230 6.65 24.34 27.03
C THR A 230 7.97 24.90 27.54
N SER A 231 8.01 26.19 27.91
CA SER A 231 9.17 26.72 28.63
C SER A 231 9.13 26.22 30.07
N SER A 232 10.28 25.87 30.66
CA SER A 232 10.40 25.45 32.07
C SER A 232 9.98 26.53 33.08
N HIS A 233 9.60 27.72 32.63
CA HIS A 233 9.31 28.90 33.45
C HIS A 233 7.97 29.59 33.15
N SER A 234 7.13 29.03 32.27
CA SER A 234 5.79 29.54 31.99
C SER A 234 4.76 28.41 32.12
N PRO A 235 3.66 28.58 32.88
CA PRO A 235 2.58 27.59 32.90
C PRO A 235 2.06 27.39 31.46
N PRO A 236 1.54 26.18 31.11
CA PRO A 236 0.79 26.03 29.87
C PRO A 236 -0.30 27.11 29.83
N THR A 237 -0.48 27.72 28.66
CA THR A 237 -1.49 28.78 28.44
C THR A 237 -2.81 28.30 29.07
N SER A 238 -3.42 29.11 29.93
CA SER A 238 -4.67 28.70 30.61
C SER A 238 -5.82 28.46 29.64
N LEU A 239 -5.68 28.95 28.40
CA LEU A 239 -6.70 28.97 27.36
C LEU A 239 -6.65 27.77 26.41
N ILE A 240 -5.48 27.16 26.17
CA ILE A 240 -5.33 25.96 25.34
C ILE A 240 -4.57 24.88 26.10
N ASN A 241 -5.29 23.83 26.50
CA ASN A 241 -4.72 22.68 27.20
C ASN A 241 -4.14 21.63 26.22
N ALA A 242 -3.23 22.08 25.34
CA ALA A 242 -2.53 21.24 24.37
C ALA A 242 -1.17 21.86 24.02
N SER A 243 -0.19 21.04 23.60
CA SER A 243 1.11 21.52 23.13
C SER A 243 1.07 22.12 21.72
N GLY A 244 -0.12 22.25 21.14
CA GLY A 244 -0.31 22.85 19.83
C GLY A 244 -1.76 22.91 19.38
N HIS A 245 -1.99 23.62 18.28
CA HIS A 245 -3.29 23.83 17.64
C HIS A 245 -3.16 23.63 16.14
N LEU A 246 -4.04 22.82 15.54
CA LEU A 246 -4.09 22.57 14.11
C LEU A 246 -5.40 23.13 13.54
N SER A 247 -5.32 23.89 12.45
CA SER A 247 -6.49 24.52 11.82
C SER A 247 -6.44 24.44 10.30
N ILE A 248 -7.62 24.40 9.69
CA ILE A 248 -7.85 24.40 8.25
C ILE A 248 -8.61 25.68 7.87
N HIS A 249 -8.09 26.40 6.88
CA HIS A 249 -8.69 27.63 6.36
C HIS A 249 -8.95 27.51 4.86
N TYR A 250 -10.04 28.08 4.38
CA TYR A 250 -10.35 28.16 2.96
C TYR A 250 -10.43 29.62 2.49
N SER A 251 -9.93 29.85 1.29
CA SER A 251 -10.28 31.02 0.49
C SER A 251 -11.34 30.63 -0.53
N PHE A 252 -12.55 31.15 -0.39
CA PHE A 252 -13.69 30.78 -1.23
C PHE A 252 -13.69 31.53 -2.56
N PHE A 253 -14.37 30.96 -3.56
CA PHE A 253 -14.82 31.74 -4.71
C PHE A 253 -15.95 32.68 -4.27
N PRO A 254 -16.05 33.91 -4.81
CA PRO A 254 -17.05 34.90 -4.37
C PRO A 254 -18.50 34.38 -4.37
N ASP A 255 -18.85 33.52 -5.32
CA ASP A 255 -20.23 33.04 -5.54
C ASP A 255 -20.55 31.71 -4.84
N LEU A 256 -19.60 31.15 -4.05
CA LEU A 256 -19.76 29.83 -3.44
C LEU A 256 -19.70 29.90 -1.91
N PRO A 257 -20.85 29.78 -1.21
CA PRO A 257 -20.85 29.70 0.24
C PRO A 257 -20.22 28.39 0.72
N ILE A 258 -19.86 28.35 2.01
CA ILE A 258 -19.49 27.09 2.64
C ILE A 258 -20.66 26.11 2.58
N ASP A 259 -20.39 24.90 2.11
CA ASP A 259 -21.36 23.81 2.12
C ASP A 259 -20.93 22.67 3.08
N ASN A 260 -21.85 21.76 3.33
CA ASN A 260 -21.62 20.58 4.17
C ASN A 260 -20.52 19.66 3.62
N ARG A 261 -20.20 19.74 2.32
CA ARG A 261 -19.16 18.93 1.71
C ARG A 261 -17.79 19.51 2.05
N LEU A 262 -17.58 20.81 1.85
CA LEU A 262 -16.36 21.54 2.18
C LEU A 262 -16.01 21.38 3.66
N SER A 263 -16.99 21.52 4.56
CA SER A 263 -16.77 21.32 5.99
C SER A 263 -16.32 19.88 6.32
N ARG A 264 -16.97 18.86 5.73
CA ARG A 264 -16.57 17.45 5.90
C ARG A 264 -15.19 17.16 5.30
N THR A 265 -14.87 17.75 4.14
CA THR A 265 -13.55 17.62 3.50
C THR A 265 -12.45 18.21 4.37
N ALA A 266 -12.66 19.41 4.92
CA ALA A 266 -11.73 20.03 5.88
C ALA A 266 -11.55 19.16 7.13
N LEU A 267 -12.65 18.63 7.68
CA LEU A 267 -12.60 17.80 8.87
C LEU A 267 -11.83 16.50 8.61
N LYS A 268 -12.04 15.89 7.44
CA LYS A 268 -11.33 14.66 7.07
C LYS A 268 -9.83 14.90 6.89
N LEU A 269 -9.47 16.01 6.27
CA LEU A 269 -8.08 16.41 6.12
C LEU A 269 -7.41 16.64 7.48
N LEU A 270 -8.07 17.38 8.37
CA LEU A 270 -7.63 17.64 9.74
C LEU A 270 -7.41 16.33 10.52
N GLU A 271 -8.39 15.41 10.46
CA GLU A 271 -8.31 14.09 11.10
C GLU A 271 -7.13 13.27 10.57
N VAL A 272 -6.92 13.23 9.25
CA VAL A 272 -5.83 12.48 8.62
C VAL A 272 -4.48 13.02 9.08
N ILE A 273 -4.28 14.34 9.05
CA ILE A 273 -3.03 14.96 9.50
C ILE A 273 -2.79 14.65 10.97
N HIS A 274 -3.77 14.89 11.83
CA HIS A 274 -3.66 14.63 13.26
C HIS A 274 -3.31 13.16 13.55
N LYS A 275 -4.07 12.22 12.96
CA LYS A 275 -3.87 10.78 13.14
C LYS A 275 -2.50 10.32 12.64
N HIS A 276 -2.06 10.79 11.47
CA HIS A 276 -0.80 10.36 10.89
C HIS A 276 0.40 10.92 11.67
N SER A 277 0.35 12.19 12.08
CA SER A 277 1.43 12.81 12.86
C SER A 277 1.55 12.15 14.23
N ARG A 278 0.43 11.92 14.92
CA ARG A 278 0.41 11.19 16.19
C ARG A 278 0.87 9.74 16.05
N GLY A 279 0.46 9.06 14.98
CA GLY A 279 0.91 7.70 14.69
C GLY A 279 2.43 7.63 14.59
N ARG A 280 3.06 8.52 13.81
CA ARG A 280 4.52 8.60 13.67
C ARG A 280 5.20 8.94 14.99
N GLN A 281 4.67 9.90 15.75
CA GLN A 281 5.17 10.26 17.07
C GLN A 281 5.12 9.07 18.05
N ALA A 282 4.10 8.22 17.94
CA ALA A 282 3.98 6.98 18.71
C ALA A 282 4.85 5.83 18.17
N GLY A 283 5.70 6.07 17.17
CA GLY A 283 6.60 5.06 16.60
C GLY A 283 5.97 4.19 15.51
N TYR A 284 4.86 4.61 14.89
CA TYR A 284 4.30 3.89 13.73
C TYR A 284 5.30 3.86 12.57
N THR A 285 5.68 2.64 12.18
CA THR A 285 6.48 2.38 10.98
C THR A 285 5.60 1.73 9.91
N LYS A 286 5.73 2.22 8.68
CA LYS A 286 5.07 1.61 7.51
C LYS A 286 5.69 0.23 7.29
N ARG A 287 4.84 -0.79 7.12
CA ARG A 287 5.27 -2.21 7.00
C ARG A 287 5.25 -2.71 5.56
N VAL A 288 4.30 -2.17 4.79
CA VAL A 288 4.08 -2.52 3.40
C VAL A 288 4.70 -1.44 2.54
N HIS A 289 5.72 -1.82 1.80
CA HIS A 289 6.37 -0.96 0.82
C HIS A 289 5.93 -1.44 -0.56
N HIS A 290 5.24 -0.56 -1.26
CA HIS A 290 4.88 -0.74 -2.67
C HIS A 290 6.00 -0.16 -3.53
N ASP A 291 5.94 -0.51 -4.81
CA ASP A 291 6.71 0.13 -5.87
C ASP A 291 8.23 -0.08 -5.69
N GLN A 292 8.62 -1.27 -5.20
CA GLN A 292 10.02 -1.62 -4.93
C GLN A 292 10.74 -2.13 -6.18
N ILE A 293 10.00 -2.83 -7.05
CA ILE A 293 10.52 -3.36 -8.31
C ILE A 293 10.12 -2.44 -9.46
N ILE A 294 8.83 -2.07 -9.54
CA ILE A 294 8.30 -1.18 -10.58
C ILE A 294 7.80 0.10 -9.94
N GLY A 295 8.31 1.25 -10.40
CA GLY A 295 7.94 2.56 -9.85
C GLY A 295 6.45 2.89 -10.00
N GLN A 296 5.89 3.60 -9.01
CA GLN A 296 4.45 3.89 -8.90
C GLN A 296 3.85 4.46 -10.19
N LYS A 297 4.52 5.45 -10.79
CA LYS A 297 4.05 6.12 -12.01
C LYS A 297 3.87 5.13 -13.16
N ARG A 298 4.91 4.37 -13.49
CA ARG A 298 4.91 3.36 -14.57
C ARG A 298 3.79 2.35 -14.40
N PHE A 299 3.70 1.74 -13.21
CA PHE A 299 2.64 0.78 -12.90
C PHE A 299 1.24 1.40 -13.08
N GLN A 300 1.01 2.59 -12.50
CA GLN A 300 -0.31 3.22 -12.53
C GLN A 300 -0.71 3.66 -13.94
N ASP A 301 0.24 4.11 -14.76
CA ASP A 301 -0.02 4.53 -16.14
C ASP A 301 -0.44 3.32 -17.00
N THR A 302 0.33 2.23 -16.94
CA THR A 302 0.00 0.98 -17.64
C THR A 302 -1.30 0.38 -17.14
N TYR A 303 -1.54 0.38 -15.82
CA TYR A 303 -2.81 -0.09 -15.25
C TYR A 303 -4.00 0.77 -15.69
N ALA A 304 -3.86 2.11 -15.75
CA ALA A 304 -4.91 3.00 -16.23
C ALA A 304 -5.23 2.78 -17.71
N TYR A 305 -4.20 2.56 -18.54
CA TYR A 305 -4.36 2.18 -19.94
C TYR A 305 -5.12 0.86 -20.08
N LEU A 306 -4.67 -0.22 -19.41
CA LEU A 306 -5.33 -1.53 -19.46
C LEU A 306 -6.77 -1.47 -18.97
N LYS A 307 -7.02 -0.75 -17.87
CA LYS A 307 -8.38 -0.52 -17.35
C LYS A 307 -9.25 0.24 -18.35
N GLY A 308 -8.68 1.26 -19.00
CA GLY A 308 -9.38 2.06 -20.01
C GLY A 308 -9.74 1.26 -21.27
N LYS A 309 -8.91 0.27 -21.64
CA LYS A 309 -9.04 -0.57 -22.82
C LYS A 309 -9.92 -1.81 -22.61
N TYR A 310 -9.78 -2.50 -21.48
CA TYR A 310 -10.37 -3.83 -21.30
C TYR A 310 -11.49 -3.91 -20.26
N ALA A 311 -11.47 -3.06 -19.23
CA ALA A 311 -12.28 -3.34 -18.04
C ALA A 311 -13.80 -3.39 -18.31
N LYS A 312 -14.32 -2.48 -19.13
CA LYS A 312 -15.75 -2.40 -19.41
C LYS A 312 -16.26 -3.69 -20.04
N ASP A 313 -15.66 -4.07 -21.17
CA ASP A 313 -16.11 -5.22 -21.97
C ASP A 313 -15.92 -6.54 -21.20
N LEU A 314 -14.82 -6.67 -20.45
CA LEU A 314 -14.58 -7.85 -19.61
C LEU A 314 -15.56 -7.99 -18.45
N ILE A 315 -15.97 -6.87 -17.83
CA ILE A 315 -16.95 -6.88 -16.73
C ILE A 315 -18.35 -7.18 -17.27
N GLU A 316 -18.75 -6.55 -18.37
CA GLU A 316 -20.06 -6.77 -19.01
C GLU A 316 -20.18 -8.19 -19.57
N GLY A 317 -19.08 -8.76 -20.09
CA GLY A 317 -19.01 -10.12 -20.63
C GLY A 317 -18.65 -11.21 -19.61
N TRP A 318 -18.68 -10.92 -18.31
CA TRP A 318 -18.26 -11.87 -17.28
C TRP A 318 -19.27 -13.02 -17.11
N VAL A 319 -18.79 -14.26 -17.23
CA VAL A 319 -19.64 -15.48 -17.21
C VAL A 319 -19.41 -16.39 -15.99
N GLU A 320 -18.50 -16.00 -15.09
CA GLU A 320 -18.24 -16.75 -13.86
C GLU A 320 -19.14 -16.27 -12.71
N GLN A 321 -19.31 -17.13 -11.70
CA GLN A 321 -20.11 -16.80 -10.51
C GLN A 321 -19.41 -15.81 -9.57
N THR A 322 -18.12 -15.55 -9.79
CA THR A 322 -17.33 -14.66 -8.96
C THR A 322 -17.55 -13.19 -9.32
N PRO A 323 -17.27 -12.23 -8.41
CA PRO A 323 -17.45 -10.81 -8.71
C PRO A 323 -16.51 -10.32 -9.82
N ALA A 324 -17.07 -9.92 -10.96
CA ALA A 324 -16.33 -9.50 -12.15
C ALA A 324 -15.30 -8.40 -11.86
N GLU A 325 -15.72 -7.30 -11.23
CA GLU A 325 -14.84 -6.16 -10.92
C GLU A 325 -13.60 -6.56 -10.15
N LYS A 326 -13.74 -7.47 -9.17
CA LYS A 326 -12.62 -7.92 -8.35
C LYS A 326 -11.57 -8.63 -9.22
N HIS A 327 -12.00 -9.62 -10.00
CA HIS A 327 -11.09 -10.44 -10.81
C HIS A 327 -10.51 -9.67 -11.99
N VAL A 328 -11.32 -8.87 -12.68
CA VAL A 328 -10.86 -8.05 -13.80
C VAL A 328 -9.82 -7.03 -13.33
N PHE A 329 -10.07 -6.28 -12.25
CA PHE A 329 -9.10 -5.30 -11.76
C PHE A 329 -7.84 -5.94 -11.15
N GLU A 330 -7.96 -7.14 -10.57
CA GLU A 330 -6.82 -7.91 -10.09
C GLU A 330 -5.91 -8.33 -11.25
N ASP A 331 -6.44 -8.99 -12.28
CA ASP A 331 -5.66 -9.47 -13.41
C ASP A 331 -5.11 -8.33 -14.28
N LEU A 332 -5.84 -7.22 -14.45
CA LEU A 332 -5.31 -6.02 -15.12
C LEU A 332 -4.13 -5.42 -14.34
N GLY A 333 -4.16 -5.46 -13.00
CA GLY A 333 -3.06 -5.00 -12.17
C GLY A 333 -1.84 -5.92 -12.27
N ILE A 334 -2.04 -7.25 -12.28
CA ILE A 334 -0.96 -8.22 -12.47
C ILE A 334 -0.35 -8.08 -13.87
N ALA A 335 -1.18 -7.95 -14.91
CA ALA A 335 -0.74 -7.72 -16.27
C ALA A 335 0.10 -6.43 -16.38
N ALA A 336 -0.36 -5.32 -15.79
CA ALA A 336 0.41 -4.08 -15.77
C ALA A 336 1.79 -4.25 -15.13
N PHE A 337 1.86 -4.95 -13.99
CA PHE A 337 3.14 -5.22 -13.32
C PHE A 337 4.07 -6.09 -14.19
N LEU A 338 3.55 -7.17 -14.79
CA LEU A 338 4.34 -8.07 -15.64
C LEU A 338 4.85 -7.40 -16.90
N MET A 339 4.02 -6.58 -17.56
CA MET A 339 4.43 -5.85 -18.76
C MET A 339 5.59 -4.89 -18.48
N GLU A 340 5.54 -4.14 -17.36
CA GLU A 340 6.64 -3.25 -16.96
C GLU A 340 7.90 -4.03 -16.54
N LEU A 341 7.71 -5.13 -15.80
CA LEU A 341 8.81 -6.00 -15.39
C LEU A 341 9.53 -6.61 -16.59
N TRP A 342 8.79 -7.13 -17.55
CA TRP A 342 9.35 -7.73 -18.77
C TRP A 342 9.95 -6.67 -19.69
N GLY A 343 9.37 -5.46 -19.72
CA GLY A 343 10.02 -4.30 -20.31
C GLY A 343 11.45 -4.15 -19.79
N ASP A 344 11.64 -4.10 -18.47
CA ASP A 344 12.97 -3.95 -17.87
C ASP A 344 13.88 -5.17 -18.09
N MET A 345 13.33 -6.38 -18.04
CA MET A 345 14.10 -7.63 -18.17
C MET A 345 14.61 -7.87 -19.59
N TYR A 346 13.84 -7.48 -20.61
CA TYR A 346 14.10 -7.90 -22.00
C TYR A 346 14.41 -6.72 -22.95
N SER A 347 14.33 -5.45 -22.51
CA SER A 347 14.65 -4.29 -23.36
C SER A 347 16.15 -3.99 -23.49
N SER A 348 17.01 -4.51 -22.61
CA SER A 348 18.40 -4.04 -22.47
C SER A 348 19.41 -5.19 -22.39
N LYS A 349 20.43 -5.19 -23.26
CA LYS A 349 21.66 -6.00 -23.06
C LYS A 349 22.73 -5.31 -22.20
N ASN A 350 22.59 -4.04 -21.83
CA ASN A 350 23.48 -3.34 -20.88
C ASN A 350 22.74 -2.17 -20.20
N GLY A 351 22.57 -2.27 -18.89
CA GLY A 351 21.72 -1.38 -18.09
C GLY A 351 22.22 0.06 -18.03
N THR A 352 21.41 0.99 -18.53
CA THR A 352 21.32 2.34 -17.98
C THR A 352 19.85 2.72 -17.92
N HIS A 353 19.27 2.70 -16.71
CA HIS A 353 17.94 3.25 -16.47
C HIS A 353 18.05 4.79 -16.54
N LYS A 354 17.53 5.39 -17.61
CA LYS A 354 17.14 6.80 -17.58
C LYS A 354 15.64 6.85 -17.30
N GLN A 355 15.23 7.71 -16.39
CA GLN A 355 13.89 7.73 -15.81
C GLN A 355 12.93 8.67 -16.56
N ASP A 356 13.32 9.11 -17.76
CA ASP A 356 12.68 10.20 -18.50
C ASP A 356 12.80 9.97 -20.01
N ASP A 357 12.41 8.77 -20.45
CA ASP A 357 12.28 8.47 -21.88
C ASP A 357 10.96 9.04 -22.39
N GLY A 358 10.98 9.72 -23.54
CA GLY A 358 9.74 10.18 -24.20
C GLY A 358 8.88 9.02 -24.69
N ASP A 359 7.60 9.27 -24.99
CA ASP A 359 6.62 8.22 -25.36
C ASP A 359 7.11 7.30 -26.51
N GLU A 360 7.78 7.85 -27.53
CA GLU A 360 8.35 7.08 -28.64
C GLU A 360 9.45 6.11 -28.19
N GLN A 361 10.28 6.52 -27.23
CA GLN A 361 11.35 5.68 -26.69
C GLN A 361 10.80 4.58 -25.78
N VAL A 362 9.72 4.86 -25.04
CA VAL A 362 9.01 3.86 -24.22
C VAL A 362 8.44 2.75 -25.10
N GLU A 363 7.75 3.13 -26.18
CA GLU A 363 7.17 2.17 -27.12
C GLU A 363 8.25 1.35 -27.84
N GLN A 364 9.34 1.99 -28.27
CA GLN A 364 10.47 1.28 -28.87
C GLN A 364 11.10 0.27 -27.89
N LYS A 365 11.29 0.64 -26.63
CA LYS A 365 11.80 -0.27 -25.58
C LYS A 365 10.88 -1.46 -25.37
N ARG A 366 9.55 -1.23 -25.36
CA ARG A 366 8.56 -2.29 -25.25
C ARG A 366 8.64 -3.27 -26.43
N GLN A 367 8.73 -2.76 -27.66
CA GLN A 367 8.84 -3.60 -28.85
C GLN A 367 10.12 -4.45 -28.85
N ILE A 368 11.25 -3.88 -28.43
CA ILE A 368 12.51 -4.63 -28.25
C ILE A 368 12.34 -5.72 -27.19
N ALA A 369 11.70 -5.39 -26.06
CA ALA A 369 11.47 -6.35 -24.99
C ALA A 369 10.58 -7.51 -25.44
N GLN A 370 9.50 -7.22 -26.17
CA GLN A 370 8.59 -8.23 -26.73
C GLN A 370 9.28 -9.14 -27.75
N ALA A 371 10.17 -8.59 -28.59
CA ALA A 371 10.95 -9.36 -29.56
C ALA A 371 11.97 -10.30 -28.87
N ASN A 372 12.52 -9.89 -27.73
CA ASN A 372 13.48 -10.68 -26.95
C ASN A 372 12.80 -11.60 -25.92
N PHE A 373 11.48 -11.49 -25.75
CA PHE A 373 10.75 -12.22 -24.73
C PHE A 373 10.70 -13.72 -25.08
N PRO A 374 11.10 -14.64 -24.18
CA PRO A 374 11.08 -16.08 -24.45
C PRO A 374 9.68 -16.70 -24.38
N GLY A 375 8.68 -15.92 -23.99
CA GLY A 375 7.32 -16.37 -23.73
C GLY A 375 7.04 -16.61 -22.25
N PHE A 376 5.77 -16.80 -21.90
CA PHE A 376 5.36 -17.19 -20.55
C PHE A 376 4.51 -18.47 -20.53
N VAL A 377 4.47 -19.10 -19.36
CA VAL A 377 3.48 -20.11 -18.98
C VAL A 377 2.81 -19.72 -17.65
N ASP A 378 1.48 -19.65 -17.63
CA ASP A 378 0.69 -19.45 -16.41
C ASP A 378 0.18 -20.79 -15.88
N ILE A 379 0.75 -21.25 -14.77
CA ILE A 379 0.42 -22.53 -14.15
C ILE A 379 -0.73 -22.33 -13.17
N GLY A 380 -1.85 -23.01 -13.39
CA GLY A 380 -3.09 -22.74 -12.65
C GLY A 380 -3.75 -21.44 -13.08
N CYS A 381 -3.89 -21.23 -14.40
CA CYS A 381 -4.35 -19.97 -14.98
C CYS A 381 -5.84 -19.65 -14.70
N GLY A 382 -6.59 -20.56 -14.07
CA GLY A 382 -7.96 -20.36 -13.63
C GLY A 382 -8.88 -19.88 -14.76
N ASN A 383 -9.40 -18.65 -14.63
CA ASN A 383 -10.31 -18.05 -15.60
C ASN A 383 -9.64 -17.72 -16.96
N GLY A 384 -8.31 -17.80 -17.07
CA GLY A 384 -7.54 -17.55 -18.30
C GLY A 384 -7.43 -16.08 -18.71
N LEU A 385 -7.95 -15.14 -17.91
CA LEU A 385 -8.01 -13.72 -18.25
C LEU A 385 -6.63 -13.08 -18.37
N LEU A 386 -5.72 -13.40 -17.43
CA LEU A 386 -4.35 -12.90 -17.48
C LEU A 386 -3.64 -13.32 -18.79
N VAL A 387 -3.79 -14.60 -19.18
CA VAL A 387 -3.24 -15.14 -20.43
C VAL A 387 -3.80 -14.39 -21.64
N HIS A 388 -5.11 -14.14 -21.65
CA HIS A 388 -5.78 -13.38 -22.71
C HIS A 388 -5.24 -11.94 -22.82
N ILE A 389 -5.16 -11.20 -21.71
CA ILE A 389 -4.69 -9.80 -21.70
C ILE A 389 -3.25 -9.71 -22.18
N LEU A 390 -2.36 -10.57 -21.69
CA LEU A 390 -0.94 -10.53 -22.04
C LEU A 390 -0.71 -10.81 -23.54
N ASN A 391 -1.39 -11.83 -24.10
CA ASN A 391 -1.32 -12.11 -25.53
C ASN A 391 -1.90 -10.95 -26.37
N ALA A 392 -3.04 -10.36 -25.95
CA ALA A 392 -3.63 -9.20 -26.60
C ALA A 392 -2.71 -7.96 -26.59
N GLU A 393 -1.83 -7.87 -25.59
CA GLU A 393 -0.83 -6.82 -25.45
C GLU A 393 0.52 -7.15 -26.12
N GLY A 394 0.60 -8.26 -26.87
CA GLY A 394 1.78 -8.65 -27.66
C GLY A 394 2.81 -9.49 -26.89
N TRP A 395 2.51 -9.92 -25.67
CA TRP A 395 3.35 -10.83 -24.89
C TRP A 395 2.87 -12.26 -25.11
N HIS A 396 3.61 -13.03 -25.91
CA HIS A 396 3.18 -14.37 -26.29
C HIS A 396 3.35 -15.37 -25.14
N GLY A 397 2.37 -16.24 -24.95
CA GLY A 397 2.43 -17.27 -23.92
C GLY A 397 1.17 -18.12 -23.88
N TRP A 398 1.11 -19.03 -22.93
CA TRP A 398 -0.01 -19.93 -22.74
C TRP A 398 -0.24 -20.20 -21.25
N GLY A 399 -1.35 -20.85 -20.91
CA GLY A 399 -1.61 -21.25 -19.55
C GLY A 399 -2.43 -22.53 -19.51
N PHE A 400 -2.37 -23.21 -18.38
CA PHE A 400 -3.16 -24.39 -18.15
C PHE A 400 -3.69 -24.42 -16.72
N ASP A 401 -4.84 -25.05 -16.56
CA ASP A 401 -5.51 -25.25 -15.28
C ASP A 401 -6.06 -26.67 -15.22
N ALA A 402 -6.19 -27.23 -14.02
CA ALA A 402 -6.81 -28.53 -13.83
C ALA A 402 -8.30 -28.51 -14.24
N ARG A 403 -8.95 -27.34 -14.26
CA ARG A 403 -10.36 -27.23 -14.66
C ARG A 403 -10.55 -26.16 -15.70
N ARG A 404 -11.18 -26.54 -16.80
CA ARG A 404 -11.68 -25.57 -17.79
C ARG A 404 -12.72 -24.64 -17.17
N ARG A 405 -12.60 -23.35 -17.44
CA ARG A 405 -13.55 -22.30 -16.99
C ARG A 405 -14.44 -21.81 -18.13
N LYS A 406 -15.61 -21.28 -17.80
CA LYS A 406 -16.58 -20.79 -18.79
C LYS A 406 -16.05 -19.57 -19.54
N THR A 407 -15.27 -18.72 -18.86
CA THR A 407 -14.66 -17.54 -19.49
C THR A 407 -13.78 -17.89 -20.68
N TRP A 408 -13.24 -19.11 -20.76
CA TRP A 408 -12.38 -19.49 -21.89
C TRP A 408 -13.14 -19.44 -23.23
N ASP A 409 -14.46 -19.67 -23.21
CA ASP A 409 -15.33 -19.61 -24.39
C ASP A 409 -15.67 -18.19 -24.83
N THR A 410 -15.39 -17.17 -24.00
CA THR A 410 -15.67 -15.77 -24.32
C THR A 410 -14.50 -15.05 -24.98
N PHE A 411 -13.30 -15.65 -24.94
CA PHE A 411 -12.12 -15.08 -25.58
C PHE A 411 -12.07 -15.35 -27.09
N PRO A 412 -11.40 -14.49 -27.88
CA PRO A 412 -11.08 -14.78 -29.27
C PRO A 412 -10.41 -16.15 -29.42
N SER A 413 -10.71 -16.88 -30.50
CA SER A 413 -10.24 -18.26 -30.69
C SER A 413 -8.72 -18.39 -30.62
N GLU A 414 -7.98 -17.38 -31.08
CA GLU A 414 -6.52 -17.31 -30.99
C GLU A 414 -5.99 -17.33 -29.55
N HIS A 415 -6.73 -16.77 -28.58
CA HIS A 415 -6.36 -16.75 -27.16
C HIS A 415 -6.95 -17.95 -26.42
N ALA A 416 -8.17 -18.38 -26.78
CA ALA A 416 -8.79 -19.58 -26.21
C ALA A 416 -7.94 -20.85 -26.47
N GLN A 417 -7.29 -20.95 -27.63
CA GLN A 417 -6.37 -22.05 -27.96
C GLN A 417 -5.06 -22.04 -27.15
N LYS A 418 -4.75 -20.93 -26.46
CA LYS A 418 -3.60 -20.82 -25.53
C LYS A 418 -3.93 -21.28 -24.12
N LEU A 419 -5.16 -21.74 -23.88
CA LEU A 419 -5.64 -22.22 -22.59
C LEU A 419 -5.91 -23.73 -22.68
N GLN A 420 -5.31 -24.51 -21.77
CA GLN A 420 -5.38 -25.97 -21.81
C GLN A 420 -5.86 -26.55 -20.48
N GLU A 421 -6.80 -27.50 -20.53
CA GLU A 421 -7.27 -28.22 -19.35
C GLU A 421 -6.35 -29.41 -19.07
N MET A 422 -5.44 -29.25 -18.11
CA MET A 422 -4.39 -30.23 -17.81
C MET A 422 -3.96 -30.14 -16.33
N LEU A 423 -3.59 -31.28 -15.75
CA LEU A 423 -2.98 -31.32 -14.42
C LEU A 423 -1.45 -31.11 -14.52
N LEU A 424 -0.85 -30.34 -13.61
CA LEU A 424 0.61 -30.40 -13.43
C LEU A 424 0.96 -31.67 -12.65
N VAL A 425 1.81 -32.54 -13.20
CA VAL A 425 2.41 -33.69 -12.50
C VAL A 425 3.93 -33.55 -12.58
N PRO A 426 4.57 -32.81 -11.64
CA PRO A 426 5.96 -32.41 -11.79
C PRO A 426 6.90 -33.58 -12.02
N GLU A 427 7.78 -33.50 -13.02
CA GLU A 427 8.84 -34.48 -13.31
C GLU A 427 9.67 -34.78 -12.06
N ILE A 428 9.82 -33.77 -11.20
CA ILE A 428 10.49 -33.84 -9.89
C ILE A 428 9.94 -35.00 -9.05
N VAL A 429 8.64 -35.31 -9.13
CA VAL A 429 8.01 -36.38 -8.35
C VAL A 429 7.64 -37.62 -9.16
N GLN A 430 7.94 -37.67 -10.46
CA GLN A 430 7.64 -38.85 -11.25
C GLN A 430 8.68 -39.96 -10.97
N PRO A 431 8.24 -41.22 -10.73
CA PRO A 431 9.16 -42.34 -10.62
C PRO A 431 9.93 -42.57 -11.93
N TYR A 432 11.24 -42.81 -11.86
CA TYR A 432 12.11 -43.12 -13.01
C TYR A 432 11.61 -44.28 -13.90
N SER A 433 10.67 -45.11 -13.44
CA SER A 433 10.16 -46.29 -14.16
C SER A 433 8.73 -46.15 -14.72
N SER A 434 8.02 -45.05 -14.49
CA SER A 434 6.66 -44.87 -15.00
C SER A 434 6.66 -44.27 -16.41
N THR A 435 7.00 -45.10 -17.41
CA THR A 435 6.68 -44.84 -18.82
C THR A 435 5.23 -45.22 -19.17
N SER A 436 4.36 -45.39 -18.16
CA SER A 436 2.97 -45.76 -18.37
C SER A 436 2.18 -44.56 -18.91
N THR A 437 2.01 -44.57 -20.23
CA THR A 437 1.13 -43.72 -21.05
C THR A 437 -0.38 -43.93 -20.78
N ASP A 438 -0.73 -44.71 -19.75
CA ASP A 438 -2.11 -45.12 -19.42
C ASP A 438 -2.82 -44.24 -18.38
N SER A 439 -2.27 -43.06 -18.02
CA SER A 439 -3.06 -42.08 -17.27
C SER A 439 -4.11 -41.47 -18.20
N PRO A 440 -5.43 -41.67 -17.95
CA PRO A 440 -6.48 -41.07 -18.78
C PRO A 440 -6.57 -39.54 -18.63
N THR A 441 -5.83 -38.95 -17.69
CA THR A 441 -5.89 -37.53 -17.36
C THR A 441 -4.82 -36.76 -18.15
N PRO A 442 -5.20 -35.77 -18.99
CA PRO A 442 -4.23 -34.86 -19.61
C PRO A 442 -3.38 -34.18 -18.55
N HIS A 443 -2.06 -34.31 -18.67
CA HIS A 443 -1.13 -33.74 -17.69
C HIS A 443 0.14 -33.22 -18.36
N HIS A 444 0.76 -32.23 -17.71
CA HIS A 444 2.04 -31.64 -18.09
C HIS A 444 3.07 -31.94 -16.99
N ASN A 445 4.30 -32.31 -17.35
CA ASN A 445 5.32 -32.69 -16.36
C ASN A 445 6.09 -31.50 -15.76
N GLY A 446 5.80 -30.29 -16.20
CA GLY A 446 6.46 -29.08 -15.72
C GLY A 446 7.86 -28.86 -16.28
N VAL A 447 8.25 -29.61 -17.32
CA VAL A 447 9.44 -29.33 -18.13
C VAL A 447 9.04 -28.41 -19.27
N PHE A 448 9.62 -27.22 -19.31
CA PHE A 448 9.34 -26.16 -20.27
C PHE A 448 10.63 -25.74 -21.00
N PRO A 449 10.52 -24.99 -22.11
CA PRO A 449 11.68 -24.38 -22.75
C PRO A 449 12.49 -23.52 -21.77
N SER A 450 13.81 -23.61 -21.86
CA SER A 450 14.71 -22.84 -20.98
C SER A 450 14.44 -21.34 -21.09
N GLY A 451 14.38 -20.66 -19.95
CA GLY A 451 14.21 -19.21 -19.87
C GLY A 451 12.77 -18.71 -20.00
N ILE A 452 11.78 -19.60 -20.21
CA ILE A 452 10.36 -19.20 -20.23
C ILE A 452 9.98 -18.54 -18.90
N PHE A 453 9.12 -17.52 -18.92
CA PHE A 453 8.68 -16.89 -17.68
C PHE A 453 7.53 -17.69 -17.06
N ILE A 454 7.69 -18.18 -15.84
CA ILE A 454 6.65 -18.95 -15.13
C ILE A 454 5.81 -18.01 -14.26
N ILE A 455 4.51 -18.01 -14.47
CA ILE A 455 3.53 -17.27 -13.66
C ILE A 455 2.77 -18.28 -12.80
N SER A 456 2.68 -17.98 -11.51
CA SER A 456 1.79 -18.66 -10.56
C SER A 456 0.91 -17.60 -9.89
N ASN A 457 -0.15 -17.18 -10.57
CA ASN A 457 -1.11 -16.20 -10.09
C ASN A 457 -2.17 -16.85 -9.19
N HIS A 458 -2.05 -16.71 -7.86
CA HIS A 458 -2.99 -17.33 -6.91
C HIS A 458 -3.20 -18.83 -7.16
N ALA A 459 -2.15 -19.55 -7.55
CA ALA A 459 -2.22 -20.90 -8.12
C ALA A 459 -2.37 -22.03 -7.07
N ASP A 460 -2.96 -21.74 -5.91
CA ASP A 460 -3.28 -22.69 -4.83
C ASP A 460 -2.17 -23.74 -4.57
N GLU A 461 -2.42 -25.03 -4.86
CA GLU A 461 -1.52 -26.16 -4.65
C GLU A 461 -0.21 -26.08 -5.47
N LEU A 462 -0.16 -25.26 -6.52
CA LEU A 462 1.01 -25.07 -7.39
C LEU A 462 2.01 -24.05 -6.84
N THR A 463 1.59 -23.22 -5.88
CA THR A 463 2.43 -22.19 -5.27
C THR A 463 3.81 -22.71 -4.81
N PRO A 464 3.93 -23.79 -4.01
CA PRO A 464 5.23 -24.30 -3.59
C PRO A 464 6.07 -24.90 -4.72
N TRP A 465 5.43 -25.39 -5.79
CA TRP A 465 6.13 -25.96 -6.95
C TRP A 465 6.84 -24.89 -7.80
N THR A 466 6.35 -23.65 -7.80
CA THR A 466 6.80 -22.60 -8.72
C THR A 466 8.32 -22.38 -8.71
N PRO A 467 9.00 -22.19 -7.55
CA PRO A 467 10.45 -21.98 -7.55
C PRO A 467 11.24 -23.22 -8.01
N LEU A 468 10.71 -24.42 -7.78
CA LEU A 468 11.34 -25.67 -8.19
C LEU A 468 11.24 -25.86 -9.70
N LEU A 469 10.06 -25.59 -10.29
CA LEU A 469 9.87 -25.57 -11.74
C LEU A 469 10.75 -24.51 -12.40
N ALA A 470 10.89 -23.35 -11.78
CA ALA A 470 11.80 -22.30 -12.25
C ALA A 470 13.25 -22.78 -12.30
N ARG A 471 13.73 -23.48 -11.26
CA ARG A 471 15.08 -24.07 -11.26
C ARG A 471 15.25 -25.17 -12.29
N LEU A 472 14.27 -26.07 -12.40
CA LEU A 472 14.30 -27.17 -13.37
C LEU A 472 14.49 -26.64 -14.79
N ASN A 473 13.78 -25.57 -15.13
CA ASN A 473 13.73 -25.00 -16.47
C ASN A 473 14.65 -23.80 -16.69
N SER A 474 15.57 -23.51 -15.74
CA SER A 474 16.40 -22.29 -15.80
C SER A 474 15.58 -21.06 -16.19
N SER A 475 14.51 -20.80 -15.45
CA SER A 475 13.42 -19.91 -15.84
C SER A 475 13.18 -18.83 -14.79
N PRO A 476 12.95 -17.57 -15.17
CA PRO A 476 12.44 -16.57 -14.24
C PRO A 476 10.99 -16.89 -13.84
N PHE A 477 10.57 -16.43 -12.66
CA PHE A 477 9.19 -16.62 -12.24
C PHE A 477 8.63 -15.51 -11.35
N ILE A 478 7.30 -15.50 -11.27
CA ILE A 478 6.53 -14.81 -10.23
C ILE A 478 5.57 -15.81 -9.56
N ALA A 479 5.48 -15.76 -8.24
CA ALA A 479 4.47 -16.47 -7.47
C ALA A 479 3.68 -15.46 -6.63
N ILE A 480 2.34 -15.53 -6.68
CA ILE A 480 1.43 -14.72 -5.86
C ILE A 480 0.67 -15.68 -4.92
N PRO A 481 1.21 -15.95 -3.71
CA PRO A 481 0.65 -16.98 -2.83
C PRO A 481 -0.73 -16.61 -2.29
N CYS A 482 -1.68 -17.55 -2.31
CA CYS A 482 -3.05 -17.34 -1.82
C CYS A 482 -3.46 -18.35 -0.74
N CYS A 483 -3.27 -19.64 -0.99
CA CYS A 483 -3.62 -20.75 -0.12
C CYS A 483 -2.37 -21.58 0.21
N SER A 484 -2.33 -22.10 1.43
CA SER A 484 -1.17 -22.82 1.95
C SER A 484 -1.39 -24.32 1.79
N HIS A 485 -0.68 -24.92 0.84
CA HIS A 485 -0.67 -26.36 0.58
C HIS A 485 0.77 -26.88 0.57
N ASP A 486 0.95 -28.11 1.02
CA ASP A 486 2.24 -28.81 0.94
C ASP A 486 2.48 -29.39 -0.48
N PHE A 487 3.63 -30.02 -0.70
CA PHE A 487 3.95 -30.65 -1.99
C PHE A 487 3.04 -31.84 -2.34
N GLY A 488 2.28 -32.38 -1.39
CA GLY A 488 1.25 -33.39 -1.64
C GLY A 488 -0.11 -32.79 -2.00
N GLY A 489 -0.24 -31.46 -2.05
CA GLY A 489 -1.49 -30.74 -2.31
C GLY A 489 -2.43 -30.69 -1.09
N THR A 490 -1.94 -31.01 0.11
CA THR A 490 -2.75 -30.98 1.34
C THR A 490 -2.64 -29.63 2.02
N ARG A 491 -3.77 -29.09 2.51
CA ARG A 491 -3.77 -27.84 3.29
C ARG A 491 -2.95 -28.01 4.56
N PHE A 492 -2.02 -27.09 4.76
CA PHE A 492 -1.18 -27.08 5.95
C PHE A 492 -0.80 -25.65 6.33
N ARG A 493 -0.18 -25.48 7.50
CA ARG A 493 0.43 -24.20 7.87
C ARG A 493 1.91 -24.25 7.54
N SER A 494 2.32 -23.50 6.51
CA SER A 494 3.74 -23.45 6.12
C SER A 494 4.65 -23.07 7.28
N PRO A 495 5.88 -23.61 7.31
CA PRO A 495 6.89 -23.20 8.29
C PRO A 495 7.19 -21.71 8.14
N ALA A 496 7.46 -21.07 9.28
CA ALA A 496 7.78 -19.65 9.35
C ALA A 496 9.31 -19.46 9.23
N HIS A 497 9.76 -18.75 8.19
CA HIS A 497 11.19 -18.46 8.00
C HIS A 497 11.49 -17.03 8.45
N ALA A 498 12.08 -16.90 9.65
CA ALA A 498 12.30 -15.61 10.32
C ALA A 498 13.01 -14.57 9.45
N ARG A 499 13.94 -15.01 8.58
CA ARG A 499 14.68 -14.12 7.66
C ARG A 499 13.78 -13.33 6.68
N TYR A 500 12.58 -13.83 6.39
CA TYR A 500 11.63 -13.17 5.49
C TYR A 500 10.39 -12.64 6.19
N ILE A 501 10.34 -12.77 7.51
CA ILE A 501 9.24 -12.24 8.32
C ILE A 501 9.67 -10.88 8.82
N ILE A 502 8.90 -9.85 8.45
CA ILE A 502 9.08 -8.51 9.00
C ILE A 502 8.53 -8.54 10.43
N ALA A 503 9.43 -8.44 11.41
CA ALA A 503 9.04 -8.35 12.81
C ALA A 503 8.20 -7.09 13.06
N ASP A 504 7.14 -7.21 13.85
CA ASP A 504 6.33 -6.05 14.24
C ASP A 504 6.99 -5.34 15.44
N PRO A 505 7.51 -4.10 15.28
CA PRO A 505 8.18 -3.38 16.36
C PRO A 505 7.27 -3.12 17.57
N ALA A 506 5.96 -2.98 17.35
CA ALA A 506 4.97 -2.81 18.42
C ALA A 506 4.77 -4.12 19.23
N THR A 507 5.11 -5.27 18.65
CA THR A 507 5.11 -6.57 19.35
C THR A 507 6.48 -6.99 19.86
N ALA A 508 7.56 -6.37 19.38
CA ALA A 508 8.91 -6.60 19.89
C ALA A 508 9.06 -6.18 21.36
N ALA A 509 8.27 -5.18 21.80
CA ALA A 509 8.18 -4.76 23.20
C ALA A 509 7.26 -5.67 24.06
N SER A 510 6.49 -6.58 23.46
CA SER A 510 5.61 -7.51 24.17
C SER A 510 6.40 -8.75 24.59
N LYS A 511 6.33 -9.11 25.89
CA LYS A 511 7.03 -10.27 26.49
C LYS A 511 6.62 -11.66 25.94
N LYS A 512 5.75 -11.73 24.93
CA LYS A 512 5.41 -12.98 24.21
C LYS A 512 5.61 -12.79 22.70
N PRO A 513 6.44 -13.61 22.04
CA PRO A 513 6.56 -13.58 20.59
C PRO A 513 5.24 -14.02 19.96
N LYS A 514 4.57 -13.12 19.25
CA LYS A 514 3.36 -13.46 18.49
C LYS A 514 3.77 -14.30 17.28
N GLN A 515 3.12 -15.45 17.13
CA GLN A 515 3.27 -16.29 15.95
C GLN A 515 2.86 -15.52 14.68
N PRO A 516 3.61 -15.63 13.57
CA PRO A 516 3.27 -14.99 12.31
C PRO A 516 1.91 -15.49 11.79
N SER A 517 1.22 -14.65 11.01
CA SER A 517 -0.03 -15.05 10.36
C SER A 517 0.22 -16.20 9.38
N ALA A 518 -0.79 -17.04 9.12
CA ALA A 518 -0.66 -18.14 8.17
C ALA A 518 -0.22 -17.65 6.78
N TYR A 519 -0.69 -16.48 6.35
CA TYR A 519 -0.26 -15.86 5.11
C TYR A 519 1.22 -15.44 5.14
N ALA A 520 1.67 -14.78 6.21
CA ALA A 520 3.06 -14.39 6.36
C ALA A 520 4.00 -15.61 6.39
N SER A 521 3.58 -16.70 7.06
CA SER A 521 4.29 -17.98 7.03
C SER A 521 4.41 -18.54 5.62
N LEU A 522 3.30 -18.66 4.87
CA LEU A 522 3.30 -19.11 3.47
C LEU A 522 4.24 -18.27 2.60
N CYS A 523 4.14 -16.95 2.69
CA CYS A 523 5.00 -16.02 1.97
C CYS A 523 6.48 -16.25 2.29
N SER A 524 6.82 -16.41 3.57
CA SER A 524 8.18 -16.66 4.02
C SER A 524 8.72 -18.01 3.55
N TRP A 525 7.85 -19.03 3.46
CA TRP A 525 8.22 -20.34 2.96
C TRP A 525 8.47 -20.34 1.45
N VAL A 526 7.64 -19.64 0.66
CA VAL A 526 7.90 -19.48 -0.79
C VAL A 526 9.22 -18.73 -1.03
N CYS A 527 9.53 -17.70 -0.24
CA CYS A 527 10.83 -17.04 -0.28
C CYS A 527 11.96 -18.02 0.08
N HIS A 528 11.76 -18.88 1.07
CA HIS A 528 12.74 -19.92 1.45
C HIS A 528 13.02 -20.88 0.30
N LEU A 529 11.97 -21.44 -0.30
CA LEU A 529 12.09 -22.30 -1.49
C LEU A 529 12.77 -21.58 -2.66
N THR A 530 12.52 -20.28 -2.83
CA THR A 530 13.16 -19.46 -3.88
C THR A 530 14.68 -19.38 -3.70
N GLU A 531 15.16 -19.16 -2.47
CA GLU A 531 16.61 -19.13 -2.21
C GLU A 531 17.23 -20.53 -2.28
N GLU A 532 16.57 -21.56 -1.73
CA GLU A 532 17.07 -22.95 -1.77
C GLU A 532 17.19 -23.47 -3.21
N THR A 533 16.32 -23.00 -4.11
CA THR A 533 16.38 -23.29 -5.54
C THR A 533 17.37 -22.42 -6.31
N GLY A 534 18.14 -21.57 -5.62
CA GLY A 534 19.25 -20.81 -6.18
C GLY A 534 18.88 -19.46 -6.81
N HIS A 535 17.68 -18.93 -6.54
CA HIS A 535 17.25 -17.62 -7.02
C HIS A 535 17.44 -16.53 -5.95
N LEU A 536 17.77 -15.32 -6.39
CA LEU A 536 17.67 -14.15 -5.53
C LEU A 536 16.19 -13.85 -5.28
N VAL A 537 15.82 -13.77 -4.00
CA VAL A 537 14.44 -13.45 -3.61
C VAL A 537 14.18 -11.96 -3.75
N GLU A 538 13.28 -11.60 -4.66
CA GLU A 538 12.69 -10.28 -4.76
C GLU A 538 11.22 -10.33 -4.33
N LYS A 539 10.71 -9.26 -3.74
CA LYS A 539 9.31 -9.17 -3.26
C LYS A 539 8.68 -7.85 -3.70
N GLU A 540 7.43 -7.92 -4.12
CA GLU A 540 6.61 -6.74 -4.39
C GLU A 540 5.24 -6.88 -3.73
N HIS A 541 4.76 -5.82 -3.08
CA HIS A 541 3.35 -5.76 -2.69
C HIS A 541 2.56 -5.15 -3.85
N LEU A 542 1.89 -6.00 -4.62
CA LEU A 542 1.12 -5.58 -5.79
C LEU A 542 -0.03 -4.65 -5.40
N ARG A 543 -0.30 -3.67 -6.26
CA ARG A 543 -1.41 -2.70 -6.12
C ARG A 543 -2.71 -3.25 -6.73
N ILE A 544 -3.10 -4.45 -6.29
CA ILE A 544 -4.31 -5.16 -6.71
C ILE A 544 -5.37 -5.17 -5.60
N PRO A 545 -6.67 -5.33 -5.91
CA PRO A 545 -7.74 -5.41 -4.92
C PRO A 545 -7.80 -6.78 -4.20
N SER A 546 -6.65 -7.27 -3.72
CA SER A 546 -6.51 -8.54 -3.00
C SER A 546 -5.84 -8.33 -1.65
N THR A 547 -6.27 -9.09 -0.64
CA THR A 547 -5.56 -9.19 0.65
C THR A 547 -4.34 -10.12 0.54
N ARG A 548 -4.21 -10.84 -0.57
CA ARG A 548 -3.11 -11.75 -0.92
C ARG A 548 -2.28 -11.15 -2.05
N ASN A 549 -1.67 -10.00 -1.79
CA ASN A 549 -1.03 -9.18 -2.81
C ASN A 549 0.51 -9.20 -2.81
N MET A 550 1.14 -10.05 -2.02
CA MET A 550 2.59 -10.19 -2.06
C MET A 550 3.00 -11.13 -3.20
N ALA A 551 3.83 -10.62 -4.11
CA ALA A 551 4.48 -11.38 -5.15
C ALA A 551 5.92 -11.71 -4.75
N VAL A 552 6.31 -12.98 -4.87
CA VAL A 552 7.70 -13.44 -4.79
C VAL A 552 8.23 -13.62 -6.20
N LEU A 553 9.39 -13.04 -6.50
CA LEU A 553 10.05 -13.17 -7.80
C LEU A 553 11.40 -13.85 -7.65
N GLY A 554 11.71 -14.72 -8.60
CA GLY A 554 13.05 -15.25 -8.82
C GLY A 554 13.46 -15.03 -10.26
N ARG A 555 14.03 -13.86 -10.56
CA ARG A 555 14.46 -13.46 -11.92
C ARG A 555 15.98 -13.29 -12.08
N LYS A 556 16.74 -13.56 -11.02
CA LYS A 556 18.21 -13.49 -10.99
C LYS A 556 18.72 -14.78 -10.34
N SER A 557 19.63 -15.46 -11.01
CA SER A 557 20.31 -16.65 -10.48
C SER A 557 21.43 -16.24 -9.51
N LEU A 558 21.47 -16.84 -8.31
CA LEU A 558 22.60 -16.69 -7.38
C LEU A 558 23.79 -17.56 -7.76
N ARG A 559 23.59 -18.54 -8.65
CA ARG A 559 24.62 -19.50 -9.07
C ARG A 559 25.49 -18.99 -10.23
N GLY A 560 25.26 -17.75 -10.70
CA GLY A 560 26.02 -17.15 -11.81
C GLY A 560 25.65 -17.69 -13.20
N ASP A 561 24.70 -18.63 -13.28
CA ASP A 561 24.15 -19.10 -14.54
C ASP A 561 23.34 -17.96 -15.20
N GLU A 562 23.82 -17.40 -16.31
CA GLU A 562 22.92 -16.70 -17.23
C GLU A 562 21.88 -17.70 -17.75
N TYR A 563 20.63 -17.25 -17.93
CA TYR A 563 19.53 -18.09 -18.39
C TYR A 563 19.92 -18.80 -19.71
N GLY A 564 20.14 -20.12 -19.64
CA GLY A 564 20.57 -20.95 -20.77
C GLY A 564 22.02 -21.47 -20.72
N ASN A 565 22.81 -21.13 -19.70
CA ASN A 565 24.23 -21.53 -19.59
C ASN A 565 24.57 -22.25 -18.27
N SER A 566 23.65 -23.06 -17.74
CA SER A 566 23.92 -23.83 -16.52
C SER A 566 24.86 -25.01 -16.80
N HIS A 567 25.99 -25.09 -16.09
CA HIS A 567 26.88 -26.26 -16.13
C HIS A 567 26.24 -27.52 -15.51
N GLU A 568 25.21 -27.36 -14.68
CA GLU A 568 24.48 -28.45 -14.02
C GLU A 568 23.49 -29.09 -15.01
N ASN A 569 23.60 -30.41 -15.20
CA ASN A 569 22.73 -31.15 -16.11
C ASN A 569 21.33 -31.38 -15.50
N MET A 570 20.36 -31.86 -16.30
CA MET A 570 18.98 -32.02 -15.86
C MET A 570 18.81 -33.06 -14.73
N GLU A 571 19.63 -34.12 -14.74
CA GLU A 571 19.59 -35.19 -13.74
C GLU A 571 20.08 -34.68 -12.38
N GLU A 572 21.15 -33.89 -12.36
CA GLU A 572 21.67 -33.23 -11.15
C GLU A 572 20.64 -32.25 -10.55
N LYS A 573 19.98 -31.46 -11.40
CA LYS A 573 18.88 -30.57 -10.97
C LYS A 573 17.74 -31.37 -10.35
N LEU A 574 17.28 -32.43 -11.02
CA LEU A 574 16.20 -33.29 -10.53
C LEU A 574 16.55 -33.92 -9.19
N ALA A 575 17.75 -34.49 -9.04
CA ALA A 575 18.19 -35.10 -7.79
C ALA A 575 18.25 -34.09 -6.63
N SER A 576 18.75 -32.87 -6.88
CA SER A 576 18.77 -31.80 -5.88
C SER A 576 17.36 -31.35 -5.49
N LEU A 577 16.46 -31.19 -6.46
CA LEU A 577 15.07 -30.78 -6.23
C LEU A 577 14.28 -31.87 -5.49
N GLN A 578 14.51 -33.14 -5.81
CA GLN A 578 13.93 -34.28 -5.10
C GLN A 578 14.35 -34.27 -3.63
N SER A 579 15.65 -34.13 -3.36
CA SER A 579 16.16 -34.04 -1.98
C SER A 579 15.55 -32.86 -1.20
N LEU A 580 15.37 -31.71 -1.85
CA LEU A 580 14.68 -30.55 -1.25
C LEU A 580 13.23 -30.89 -0.90
N VAL A 581 12.47 -31.49 -1.83
CA VAL A 581 11.06 -31.87 -1.61
C VAL A 581 10.92 -32.85 -0.45
N GLU A 582 11.74 -33.91 -0.41
CA GLU A 582 11.70 -34.89 0.68
C GLU A 582 11.98 -34.23 2.04
N ARG A 583 12.97 -33.34 2.10
CA ARG A 583 13.32 -32.59 3.32
C ARG A 583 12.17 -31.69 3.80
N GLU A 584 11.54 -30.95 2.89
CA GLU A 584 10.41 -30.07 3.22
C GLU A 584 9.15 -30.86 3.61
N MET A 585 9.04 -32.12 3.16
CA MET A 585 7.96 -33.06 3.51
C MET A 585 8.31 -33.97 4.70
N GLY A 586 9.32 -33.61 5.51
CA GLY A 586 9.67 -34.35 6.73
C GLY A 586 10.31 -35.71 6.48
N GLY A 587 11.02 -35.87 5.37
CA GLY A 587 11.73 -37.09 4.97
C GLY A 587 10.84 -38.14 4.28
N GLN A 588 9.62 -37.78 3.88
CA GLN A 588 8.78 -38.66 3.05
C GLN A 588 9.40 -38.88 1.68
N THR A 589 9.28 -40.09 1.15
CA THR A 589 9.87 -40.43 -0.16
C THR A 589 9.13 -39.76 -1.31
N ILE A 590 9.84 -39.45 -2.39
CA ILE A 590 9.25 -38.91 -3.62
C ILE A 590 8.05 -39.73 -4.13
N GLY A 591 8.13 -41.06 -4.11
CA GLY A 591 7.02 -41.92 -4.55
C GLY A 591 5.76 -41.76 -3.70
N TYR A 592 5.90 -41.56 -2.39
CA TYR A 592 4.75 -41.30 -1.50
C TYR A 592 4.14 -39.92 -1.75
N ILE A 593 4.99 -38.89 -1.91
CA ILE A 593 4.56 -37.51 -2.21
C ILE A 593 3.84 -37.47 -3.57
N CYS A 594 4.33 -38.18 -4.57
CA CYS A 594 3.68 -38.34 -5.87
C CYS A 594 2.29 -38.96 -5.73
N ALA A 595 2.14 -40.04 -4.96
CA ALA A 595 0.85 -40.67 -4.72
C ALA A 595 -0.14 -39.71 -4.00
N MET A 596 0.34 -38.89 -3.06
CA MET A 596 -0.48 -37.84 -2.45
C MET A 596 -0.92 -36.79 -3.47
N TRP A 597 0.02 -36.31 -4.29
CA TRP A 597 -0.23 -35.32 -5.32
C TRP A 597 -1.27 -35.80 -6.34
N MET A 598 -1.10 -37.01 -6.88
CA MET A 598 -2.03 -37.62 -7.82
C MET A 598 -3.43 -37.77 -7.21
N LYS A 599 -3.52 -38.20 -5.96
CA LYS A 599 -4.81 -38.29 -5.24
C LYS A 599 -5.49 -36.92 -5.09
N SER A 600 -4.71 -35.87 -4.84
CA SER A 600 -5.23 -34.50 -4.77
C SER A 600 -5.72 -34.01 -6.15
N GLY A 601 -4.90 -34.19 -7.18
CA GLY A 601 -5.21 -33.85 -8.57
C GLY A 601 -6.46 -34.56 -9.11
N ASP A 602 -6.61 -35.86 -8.85
CA ASP A 602 -7.83 -36.61 -9.20
C ASP A 602 -9.09 -36.05 -8.50
N GLY A 603 -8.92 -35.50 -7.30
CA GLY A 603 -9.98 -34.79 -6.59
C GLY A 603 -10.38 -33.49 -7.31
N LEU A 604 -9.42 -32.80 -7.92
CA LEU A 604 -9.65 -31.60 -8.72
C LEU A 604 -10.35 -31.95 -10.04
N MET A 605 -9.96 -33.00 -10.75
CA MET A 605 -10.57 -33.35 -12.05
C MET A 605 -12.02 -33.88 -11.95
N LYS A 606 -12.46 -34.34 -10.78
CA LYS A 606 -13.85 -34.79 -10.59
C LYS A 606 -14.80 -33.60 -10.67
N THR A 607 -15.79 -33.67 -11.57
CA THR A 607 -16.90 -32.72 -11.63
C THR A 607 -17.53 -32.60 -10.25
N ALA A 608 -17.51 -31.39 -9.68
CA ALA A 608 -18.22 -31.11 -8.43
C ALA A 608 -19.67 -31.56 -8.60
N LYS A 609 -20.14 -32.49 -7.75
CA LYS A 609 -21.57 -32.79 -7.67
C LYS A 609 -22.26 -31.46 -7.33
N GLY A 610 -23.08 -30.97 -8.25
CA GLY A 610 -23.82 -29.73 -8.08
C GLY A 610 -24.56 -29.75 -6.75
N GLY A 611 -24.15 -28.88 -5.84
CA GLY A 611 -24.98 -28.50 -4.70
C GLY A 611 -26.08 -27.62 -5.23
N HIS A 612 -27.31 -28.12 -5.16
CA HIS A 612 -28.55 -27.39 -5.43
C HIS A 612 -28.69 -26.15 -4.55
#